data_AF-B1G0J5-F1
#
_entry.id   AF-B1G0J5-F1
#
_cell.length_a   1.000
_cell.length_b   1.000
_cell.length_c   1.000
_cell.angle_alpha   90.00
_cell.angle_beta   90.00
_cell.angle_gamma   90.00
#
_symmetry.space_group_name_H-M   'P 1'
#
loop_
_entity.id
_entity.type
_entity.pdbx_description
1 polymer ?
#
loop_
_entity_poly.entity_id
_entity_poly.type
_entity_poly.pdbx_seq_one_letter_code
_entity_poly.pdbx_strand_id
1 'polypeptide(L)'
;MSTWILLRGLTRETRHWGRLPDALREATGGAPHLLLLDLPGNGEFAQLRAPSTVAAMVDFVRGAARQRGAAGPFNILAMSLGGMVATAWARRHADDIERLVLINTSMRPFSRVHERLRPSAWPGLATVATHWHDATRAETVIHRLTCNNADTLQADLESWATIRRSAPVSRGNAWRQLWAAARFTADAAKPACPLLLLSSRDDRLVDPACSARLAAAWGAPHREHAWAGHDLPHDDPAWVAEQIRAWLAHETVESTATR
;
A
#
# COMPACT_ATOMS: atom_id res chain seq x y z
N MET A 1 13.12 6.51 -18.31
CA MET A 1 12.01 5.67 -17.79
C MET A 1 11.72 6.12 -16.37
N SER A 2 10.46 6.40 -16.06
CA SER A 2 10.08 6.95 -14.76
C SER A 2 10.14 5.90 -13.66
N THR A 3 10.76 6.24 -12.54
CA THR A 3 10.93 5.34 -11.39
C THR A 3 9.58 5.01 -10.75
N TRP A 4 9.36 3.74 -10.42
CA TRP A 4 8.21 3.26 -9.67
C TRP A 4 8.55 3.14 -8.19
N ILE A 5 7.90 3.95 -7.35
CA ILE A 5 8.02 3.86 -5.89
C ILE A 5 6.94 2.94 -5.35
N LEU A 6 7.33 1.96 -4.53
CA LEU A 6 6.39 1.04 -3.89
C LEU A 6 6.31 1.31 -2.38
N LEU A 7 5.12 1.68 -1.89
CA LEU A 7 4.86 1.99 -0.48
C LEU A 7 3.88 1.00 0.17
N ARG A 8 4.36 0.26 1.18
CA ARG A 8 3.53 -0.69 1.95
C ARG A 8 2.59 0.03 2.93
N GLY A 9 1.72 -0.77 3.54
CA GLY A 9 0.81 -0.36 4.61
C GLY A 9 1.45 -0.33 5.99
N LEU A 10 0.57 -0.19 6.98
CA LEU A 10 0.91 -0.13 8.40
C LEU A 10 1.73 -1.35 8.85
N THR A 11 2.81 -1.12 9.59
CA THR A 11 3.72 -2.14 10.18
C THR A 11 4.39 -3.11 9.19
N ARG A 12 4.16 -2.97 7.88
CA ARG A 12 4.80 -3.78 6.84
C ARG A 12 5.92 -2.98 6.18
N GLU A 13 6.92 -3.71 5.71
CA GLU A 13 8.14 -3.18 5.10
C GLU A 13 8.43 -3.83 3.75
N THR A 14 9.38 -3.29 3.00
CA THR A 14 9.64 -3.59 1.59
C THR A 14 9.74 -5.08 1.26
N ARG A 15 10.32 -5.93 2.13
CA ARG A 15 10.43 -7.38 1.87
C ARG A 15 9.08 -8.08 1.85
N HIS A 16 8.04 -7.50 2.45
CA HIS A 16 6.68 -8.02 2.41
C HIS A 16 5.96 -7.77 1.08
N TRP A 17 6.59 -7.14 0.09
CA TRP A 17 6.07 -7.14 -1.28
C TRP A 17 6.20 -8.52 -1.94
N GLY A 18 7.05 -9.41 -1.41
CA GLY A 18 7.23 -10.76 -1.93
C GLY A 18 7.53 -10.76 -3.42
N ARG A 19 6.72 -11.50 -4.19
CA ARG A 19 6.85 -11.68 -5.64
C ARG A 19 6.38 -10.48 -6.49
N LEU A 20 5.66 -9.51 -5.93
CA LEU A 20 5.09 -8.41 -6.72
C LEU A 20 6.13 -7.63 -7.53
N PRO A 21 7.31 -7.24 -7.00
CA PRO A 21 8.29 -6.47 -7.77
C PRO A 21 8.76 -7.23 -9.02
N ASP A 22 8.91 -8.55 -8.94
CA ASP A 22 9.30 -9.37 -10.07
C ASP A 22 8.15 -9.52 -11.06
N ALA A 23 6.93 -9.78 -10.58
CA ALA A 23 5.74 -9.84 -11.42
C ALA A 23 5.51 -8.53 -12.20
N LEU A 24 5.76 -7.38 -11.58
CA LEU A 24 5.69 -6.07 -12.23
C LEU A 24 6.72 -5.95 -13.36
N ARG A 25 7.98 -6.34 -13.11
CA ARG A 25 9.02 -6.32 -14.15
C ARG A 25 8.66 -7.25 -15.30
N GLU A 26 8.22 -8.47 -15.00
CA GLU A 26 7.80 -9.46 -16.00
C GLU A 26 6.66 -8.92 -16.87
N ALA A 27 5.58 -8.42 -16.26
CA ALA A 27 4.42 -7.91 -16.98
C ALA A 27 4.73 -6.67 -17.84
N THR A 28 5.65 -5.81 -17.40
CA THR A 28 5.99 -4.55 -18.10
C THR A 28 7.21 -4.68 -19.02
N GLY A 29 7.67 -5.90 -19.31
CA GLY A 29 8.76 -6.14 -20.26
C GLY A 29 10.15 -5.74 -19.74
N GLY A 30 10.37 -5.83 -18.43
CA GLY A 30 11.66 -5.56 -17.76
C GLY A 30 11.95 -4.09 -17.50
N ALA A 31 11.03 -3.18 -17.82
CA ALA A 31 11.27 -1.75 -17.91
C ALA A 31 11.22 -0.89 -16.62
N PRO A 32 10.58 -1.27 -15.48
CA PRO A 32 10.39 -0.31 -14.41
C PRO A 32 11.59 -0.32 -13.46
N HIS A 33 12.26 0.82 -13.35
CA HIS A 33 13.19 1.07 -12.25
C HIS A 33 12.38 1.13 -10.94
N LEU A 34 12.37 0.03 -10.19
CA LEU A 34 11.63 -0.10 -8.93
C LEU A 34 12.45 0.42 -7.75
N LEU A 35 11.88 1.39 -7.03
CA LEU A 35 12.39 1.89 -5.77
C LEU A 35 11.43 1.47 -4.64
N LEU A 36 11.79 0.42 -3.92
CA LEU A 36 11.03 -0.03 -2.74
C LEU A 36 11.42 0.88 -1.56
N LEU A 37 10.44 1.56 -0.94
CA LEU A 37 10.69 2.43 0.21
C LEU A 37 9.86 2.00 1.42
N ASP A 38 10.51 2.02 2.58
CA ASP A 38 9.83 1.83 3.86
C ASP A 38 9.20 3.14 4.36
N LEU A 39 8.02 3.00 4.97
CA LEU A 39 7.47 4.08 5.78
C LEU A 39 8.31 4.27 7.05
N PRO A 40 8.41 5.50 7.59
CA PRO A 40 9.17 5.75 8.81
C PRO A 40 8.65 4.88 9.97
N GLY A 41 9.59 4.24 10.68
CA GLY A 41 9.30 3.29 11.75
C GLY A 41 9.10 1.83 11.30
N ASN A 42 9.27 1.53 10.02
CA ASN A 42 9.24 0.18 9.44
C ASN A 42 10.58 -0.15 8.76
N GLY A 43 10.89 -1.45 8.65
CA GLY A 43 12.02 -1.96 7.87
C GLY A 43 13.36 -1.29 8.19
N GLU A 44 14.02 -0.70 7.19
CA GLU A 44 15.30 -0.01 7.41
C GLU A 44 15.19 1.16 8.41
N PHE A 45 13.98 1.72 8.56
CA PHE A 45 13.67 2.81 9.47
C PHE A 45 13.02 2.33 10.77
N ALA A 46 13.06 1.04 11.10
CA ALA A 46 12.40 0.46 12.28
C ALA A 46 12.82 1.15 13.60
N GLN A 47 14.08 1.59 13.68
CA GLN A 47 14.64 2.27 14.86
C GLN A 47 14.22 3.75 14.96
N LEU A 48 13.70 4.34 13.89
CA LEU A 48 13.25 5.73 13.88
C LEU A 48 11.84 5.83 14.47
N ARG A 49 11.58 6.94 15.18
CA ARG A 49 10.24 7.26 15.66
C ARG A 49 9.38 7.72 14.48
N ALA A 50 8.36 6.94 14.12
CA ALA A 50 7.43 7.28 13.05
C ALA A 50 6.74 8.63 13.32
N PRO A 51 6.53 9.52 12.34
CA PRO A 51 5.59 10.63 12.50
C PRO A 51 4.17 10.13 12.78
N SER A 52 3.34 10.96 13.42
CA SER A 52 1.94 10.64 13.73
C SER A 52 0.95 11.35 12.80
N THR A 53 1.44 11.88 11.68
CA THR A 53 0.64 12.54 10.63
C THR A 53 1.10 12.06 9.27
N VAL A 54 0.16 11.87 8.34
CA VAL A 54 0.46 11.46 6.96
C VAL A 54 1.31 12.52 6.24
N ALA A 55 1.06 13.82 6.50
CA ALA A 55 1.86 14.90 5.91
C ALA A 55 3.37 14.78 6.25
N ALA A 56 3.71 14.49 7.50
CA ALA A 56 5.11 14.30 7.89
C ALA A 56 5.69 12.98 7.36
N MET A 57 4.86 11.94 7.16
CA MET A 57 5.29 10.74 6.45
C MET A 57 5.62 11.03 4.98
N VAL A 58 4.83 11.88 4.30
CA VAL A 58 5.12 12.36 2.94
C VAL A 58 6.49 13.04 2.89
N ASP A 59 6.73 14.00 3.76
CA ASP A 59 8.00 14.74 3.79
C ASP A 59 9.19 13.78 3.99
N PHE A 60 9.03 12.76 4.84
CA PHE A 60 10.02 11.71 5.06
C PHE A 60 10.27 10.85 3.81
N VAL A 61 9.22 10.24 3.22
CA VAL A 61 9.41 9.32 2.08
C VAL A 61 9.90 10.04 0.84
N ARG A 62 9.47 11.30 0.63
CA ARG A 62 9.98 12.16 -0.44
C ARG A 62 11.46 12.46 -0.26
N GLY A 63 11.88 12.76 0.98
CA GLY A 63 13.30 12.94 1.32
C GLY A 63 14.11 11.67 1.08
N ALA A 64 13.60 10.51 1.51
CA ALA A 64 14.24 9.23 1.29
C ALA A 64 14.40 8.90 -0.21
N ALA A 65 13.37 9.15 -1.02
CA ALA A 65 13.44 8.97 -2.48
C ALA A 65 14.55 9.82 -3.12
N ARG A 66 14.67 11.09 -2.71
CA ARG A 66 15.72 12.00 -3.20
C ARG A 66 17.13 11.57 -2.78
N GLN A 67 17.29 11.12 -1.54
CA GLN A 67 18.58 10.62 -1.04
C GLN A 67 19.05 9.37 -1.78
N ARG A 68 18.11 8.56 -2.30
CA ARG A 68 18.39 7.43 -3.18
C ARG A 68 18.74 7.84 -4.62
N GLY A 69 18.86 9.14 -4.89
CA GLY A 69 19.20 9.68 -6.22
C GLY A 69 18.06 9.58 -7.23
N ALA A 70 16.84 9.26 -6.81
CA ALA A 70 15.71 9.16 -7.71
C ALA A 70 15.19 10.56 -8.08
N ALA A 71 15.10 10.83 -9.38
CA ALA A 71 14.51 12.05 -9.92
C ALA A 71 13.09 11.77 -10.41
N GLY A 72 12.16 12.67 -10.07
CA GLY A 72 10.78 12.60 -10.53
C GLY A 72 10.60 13.10 -11.97
N PRO A 73 9.37 13.00 -12.49
CA PRO A 73 8.17 12.54 -11.77
C PRO A 73 8.15 11.00 -11.58
N PHE A 74 7.51 10.55 -10.50
CA PHE A 74 7.47 9.15 -10.08
C PHE A 74 6.12 8.51 -10.42
N ASN A 75 6.14 7.23 -10.77
CA ASN A 75 4.96 6.39 -10.66
C ASN A 75 4.91 5.83 -9.23
N ILE A 76 3.79 5.92 -8.52
CA ILE A 76 3.68 5.35 -7.16
C ILE A 76 2.66 4.22 -7.15
N LEU A 77 3.09 3.06 -6.66
CA LEU A 77 2.23 1.95 -6.30
C LEU A 77 2.17 1.84 -4.78
N ALA A 78 0.99 2.00 -4.19
CA ALA A 78 0.89 2.04 -2.74
C ALA A 78 -0.36 1.36 -2.22
N MET A 79 -0.26 0.74 -1.03
CA MET A 79 -1.38 0.06 -0.40
C MET A 79 -1.72 0.61 0.97
N SER A 80 -2.99 0.52 1.38
CA SER A 80 -3.43 0.81 2.74
C SER A 80 -2.93 2.19 3.23
N LEU A 81 -2.22 2.29 4.36
CA LEU A 81 -1.58 3.53 4.83
C LEU A 81 -0.62 4.15 3.80
N GLY A 82 0.16 3.35 3.08
CA GLY A 82 1.00 3.83 1.98
C GLY A 82 0.18 4.55 0.91
N GLY A 83 -1.04 4.07 0.63
CA GLY A 83 -1.96 4.74 -0.30
C GLY A 83 -2.40 6.13 0.18
N MET A 84 -2.58 6.32 1.48
CA MET A 84 -2.86 7.64 2.06
C MET A 84 -1.67 8.58 1.94
N VAL A 85 -0.45 8.07 2.19
CA VAL A 85 0.80 8.81 2.02
C VAL A 85 0.99 9.21 0.56
N ALA A 86 0.83 8.27 -0.38
CA ALA A 86 0.97 8.52 -1.81
C ALA A 86 -0.07 9.54 -2.33
N THR A 87 -1.32 9.43 -1.88
CA THR A 87 -2.37 10.41 -2.18
C THR A 87 -1.99 11.81 -1.67
N ALA A 88 -1.56 11.92 -0.42
CA ALA A 88 -1.15 13.19 0.16
C ALA A 88 0.08 13.78 -0.55
N TRP A 89 1.01 12.93 -1.00
CA TRP A 89 2.17 13.34 -1.78
C TRP A 89 1.73 13.92 -3.13
N ALA A 90 0.91 13.19 -3.90
CA ALA A 90 0.41 13.64 -5.20
C ALA A 90 -0.40 14.93 -5.12
N ARG A 91 -1.04 15.22 -3.98
CA ARG A 91 -1.74 16.49 -3.74
C ARG A 91 -0.80 17.64 -3.39
N ARG A 92 0.20 17.41 -2.52
CA ARG A 92 1.12 18.46 -2.03
C ARG A 92 2.23 18.81 -3.01
N HIS A 93 2.64 17.84 -3.83
CA HIS A 93 3.72 17.97 -4.81
C HIS A 93 3.29 17.30 -6.11
N ALA A 94 2.30 17.89 -6.79
CA ALA A 94 1.73 17.31 -8.01
C ALA A 94 2.77 17.01 -9.09
N ASP A 95 3.76 17.90 -9.24
CA ASP A 95 4.85 17.74 -10.22
C ASP A 95 5.81 16.59 -9.90
N ASP A 96 5.78 16.06 -8.67
CA ASP A 96 6.59 14.89 -8.32
C ASP A 96 5.96 13.59 -8.83
N ILE A 97 4.66 13.54 -9.16
CA ILE A 97 3.93 12.29 -9.37
C ILE A 97 3.38 12.21 -10.79
N GLU A 98 3.89 11.26 -11.57
CA GLU A 98 3.41 10.97 -12.92
C GLU A 98 2.15 10.09 -12.89
N ARG A 99 2.12 9.06 -12.04
CA ARG A 99 1.00 8.12 -11.94
C ARG A 99 0.81 7.63 -10.52
N LEU A 100 -0.43 7.28 -10.16
CA LEU A 100 -0.76 6.76 -8.85
C LEU A 100 -1.61 5.49 -8.94
N VAL A 101 -1.15 4.40 -8.35
CA VAL A 101 -1.90 3.15 -8.19
C VAL A 101 -2.13 2.91 -6.70
N LEU A 102 -3.40 2.80 -6.30
CA LEU A 102 -3.79 2.60 -4.90
C LEU A 102 -4.44 1.22 -4.73
N ILE A 103 -3.95 0.45 -3.76
CA ILE A 103 -4.45 -0.89 -3.43
C ILE A 103 -5.09 -0.90 -2.03
N ASN A 104 -6.32 -1.40 -1.91
CA ASN A 104 -6.99 -1.67 -0.62
C ASN A 104 -6.80 -0.54 0.40
N THR A 105 -7.01 0.70 -0.02
CA THR A 105 -6.84 1.88 0.84
C THR A 105 -8.20 2.48 1.20
N SER A 106 -8.23 3.24 2.29
CA SER A 106 -9.44 3.88 2.78
C SER A 106 -9.13 5.23 3.42
N MET A 107 -9.94 6.23 3.12
CA MET A 107 -9.67 7.60 3.56
C MET A 107 -10.96 8.36 3.77
N ARG A 108 -10.95 9.26 4.76
CA ARG A 108 -12.03 10.24 4.92
C ARG A 108 -11.95 11.26 3.76
N PRO A 109 -13.04 11.93 3.39
CA PRO A 109 -14.40 11.74 3.89
C PRO A 109 -15.13 10.55 3.24
N PHE A 110 -14.52 9.86 2.29
CA PHE A 110 -15.19 8.84 1.47
C PHE A 110 -15.52 7.53 2.20
N SER A 111 -14.82 7.23 3.31
CA SER A 111 -15.00 6.00 4.09
C SER A 111 -15.41 6.28 5.53
N ARG A 112 -16.37 5.51 6.07
CA ARG A 112 -16.78 5.54 7.48
C ARG A 112 -15.76 4.81 8.35
N VAL A 113 -15.64 5.21 9.61
CA VAL A 113 -14.60 4.67 10.51
C VAL A 113 -14.62 3.14 10.63
N HIS A 114 -15.81 2.53 10.74
CA HIS A 114 -15.94 1.06 10.86
C HIS A 114 -15.72 0.31 9.53
N GLU A 115 -15.74 1.00 8.39
CA GLU A 115 -15.42 0.41 7.08
C GLU A 115 -13.90 0.44 6.85
N ARG A 116 -13.21 1.45 7.41
CA ARG A 116 -11.74 1.60 7.33
C ARG A 116 -11.00 0.57 8.18
N LEU A 117 -11.68 0.00 9.17
CA LEU A 117 -11.21 -1.14 9.94
C LEU A 117 -12.43 -1.93 10.41
N ARG A 118 -12.64 -3.09 9.80
CA ARG A 118 -13.86 -3.88 9.99
C ARG A 118 -13.98 -4.35 11.45
N PRO A 119 -15.19 -4.31 12.04
CA PRO A 119 -15.38 -4.77 13.41
C PRO A 119 -14.93 -6.22 13.66
N SER A 120 -15.06 -7.07 12.64
CA SER A 120 -14.61 -8.47 12.66
C SER A 120 -13.09 -8.63 12.81
N ALA A 121 -12.29 -7.62 12.50
CA ALA A 121 -10.83 -7.67 12.62
C ALA A 121 -10.32 -7.38 14.05
N TRP A 122 -11.11 -6.71 14.90
CA TRP A 122 -10.65 -6.28 16.24
C TRP A 122 -10.14 -7.40 17.14
N PRO A 123 -10.80 -8.58 17.26
CA PRO A 123 -10.28 -9.66 18.10
C PRO A 123 -8.90 -10.16 17.65
N GLY A 124 -8.69 -10.24 16.34
CA GLY A 124 -7.38 -10.59 15.77
C GLY A 124 -6.34 -9.52 16.08
N LEU A 125 -6.66 -8.25 15.89
CA LEU A 125 -5.74 -7.14 16.19
C LEU A 125 -5.39 -7.04 17.68
N ALA A 126 -6.35 -7.30 18.56
CA ALA A 126 -6.10 -7.41 20.00
C ALA A 126 -5.12 -8.54 20.30
N THR A 127 -5.29 -9.70 19.65
CA THR A 127 -4.35 -10.83 19.77
C THR A 127 -2.95 -10.48 19.27
N VAL A 128 -2.83 -9.75 18.14
CA VAL A 128 -1.53 -9.25 17.66
C VAL A 128 -0.90 -8.31 18.68
N ALA A 129 -1.69 -7.42 19.30
CA ALA A 129 -1.19 -6.47 20.28
C ALA A 129 -0.73 -7.14 21.59
N THR A 130 -1.40 -8.19 22.05
CA THR A 130 -0.98 -8.97 23.24
C THR A 130 0.26 -9.81 22.96
N HIS A 131 0.41 -10.31 21.73
CA HIS A 131 1.54 -11.16 21.31
C HIS A 131 2.55 -10.42 20.45
N TRP A 132 2.71 -9.11 20.66
CA TRP A 132 3.51 -8.25 19.78
C TRP A 132 4.94 -8.74 19.55
N HIS A 133 5.58 -9.27 20.59
CA HIS A 133 6.96 -9.75 20.55
C HIS A 133 7.10 -11.22 20.12
N ASP A 134 5.99 -11.97 20.07
CA ASP A 134 5.96 -13.33 19.56
C ASP A 134 5.77 -13.28 18.03
N ALA A 135 6.89 -13.36 17.32
CA ALA A 135 6.91 -13.15 15.88
C ALA A 135 6.01 -14.14 15.14
N THR A 136 6.11 -15.44 15.45
CA THR A 136 5.32 -16.47 14.77
C THR A 136 3.83 -16.30 15.05
N ARG A 137 3.45 -16.06 16.31
CA ARG A 137 2.03 -15.92 16.67
C ARG A 137 1.42 -14.64 16.08
N ALA A 138 2.13 -13.52 16.14
CA ALA A 138 1.63 -12.28 15.57
C ALA A 138 1.51 -12.37 14.05
N GLU A 139 2.49 -12.92 13.34
CA GLU A 139 2.43 -13.09 11.89
C GLU A 139 1.35 -14.09 11.47
N THR A 140 1.09 -15.14 12.25
CA THR A 140 -0.04 -16.06 12.00
C THR A 140 -1.38 -15.34 12.02
N VAL A 141 -1.59 -14.46 13.01
CA VAL A 141 -2.83 -13.71 13.12
C VAL A 141 -2.91 -12.62 12.04
N ILE A 142 -1.81 -11.93 11.73
CA ILE A 142 -1.76 -10.95 10.65
C ILE A 142 -2.09 -11.60 9.32
N HIS A 143 -1.45 -12.72 8.98
CA HIS A 143 -1.74 -13.47 7.77
C HIS A 143 -3.23 -13.81 7.68
N ARG A 144 -3.82 -14.35 8.75
CA ARG A 144 -5.25 -14.67 8.79
C ARG A 144 -6.15 -13.45 8.57
N LEU A 145 -5.73 -12.26 8.99
CA LEU A 145 -6.48 -11.02 8.81
C LEU A 145 -6.31 -10.41 7.42
N THR A 146 -5.13 -10.57 6.80
CA THR A 146 -4.76 -9.82 5.59
C THR A 146 -4.73 -10.66 4.33
N CYS A 147 -4.54 -11.97 4.41
CA CYS A 147 -4.31 -12.84 3.26
C CYS A 147 -5.38 -13.92 3.18
N ASN A 148 -5.82 -14.22 1.97
CA ASN A 148 -6.79 -15.28 1.69
C ASN A 148 -6.14 -16.47 0.98
N ASN A 149 -4.98 -16.29 0.33
CA ASN A 149 -4.18 -17.41 -0.18
C ASN A 149 -3.52 -18.12 1.02
N ALA A 150 -3.78 -19.42 1.17
CA ALA A 150 -3.20 -20.24 2.24
C ALA A 150 -2.21 -21.29 1.72
N ASP A 151 -2.01 -21.39 0.41
CA ASP A 151 -1.18 -22.42 -0.22
C ASP A 151 0.29 -22.31 0.22
N THR A 152 0.75 -21.07 0.43
CA THR A 152 2.13 -20.75 0.86
C THR A 152 2.25 -20.42 2.35
N LEU A 153 1.19 -20.63 3.14
CA LEU A 153 1.09 -20.15 4.52
C LEU A 153 2.34 -20.42 5.36
N GLN A 154 2.86 -21.65 5.38
CA GLN A 154 4.02 -21.97 6.23
C GLN A 154 5.28 -21.21 5.81
N ALA A 155 5.56 -21.13 4.50
CA ALA A 155 6.69 -20.38 3.98
C ALA A 155 6.54 -18.87 4.27
N ASP A 156 5.32 -18.33 4.18
CA ASP A 156 5.03 -16.93 4.48
C ASP A 156 5.27 -16.63 5.96
N LEU A 157 4.81 -17.50 6.87
CA LEU A 157 5.03 -17.34 8.30
C LEU A 157 6.51 -17.39 8.68
N GLU A 158 7.27 -18.31 8.09
CA GLU A 158 8.72 -18.41 8.33
C GLU A 158 9.46 -17.15 7.87
N SER A 159 9.14 -16.70 6.64
CA SER A 159 9.71 -15.50 6.03
C SER A 159 9.36 -14.24 6.82
N TRP A 160 8.08 -14.03 7.12
CA TRP A 160 7.61 -12.82 7.79
C TRP A 160 8.02 -12.78 9.26
N ALA A 161 8.07 -13.92 9.95
CA ALA A 161 8.61 -13.97 11.29
C ALA A 161 10.11 -13.60 11.31
N THR A 162 10.86 -13.99 10.28
CA THR A 162 12.27 -13.60 10.12
C THR A 162 12.41 -12.11 9.84
N ILE A 163 11.58 -11.55 8.95
CA ILE A 163 11.54 -10.11 8.70
C ILE A 163 11.25 -9.35 9.99
N ARG A 164 10.19 -9.72 10.73
CA ARG A 164 9.81 -9.10 12.01
C ARG A 164 10.93 -9.17 13.04
N ARG A 165 11.62 -10.30 13.18
CA ARG A 165 12.76 -10.43 14.10
C ARG A 165 13.92 -9.52 13.73
N SER A 166 14.20 -9.38 12.43
CA SER A 166 15.33 -8.57 11.93
C SER A 166 15.08 -7.06 11.99
N ALA A 167 13.84 -6.61 11.82
CA ALA A 167 13.45 -5.20 11.82
C ALA A 167 12.12 -5.00 12.57
N PRO A 168 12.11 -5.18 13.91
CA PRO A 168 10.89 -5.16 14.68
C PRO A 168 10.29 -3.75 14.74
N VAL A 169 9.03 -3.62 14.29
CA VAL A 169 8.27 -2.39 14.48
C VAL A 169 7.91 -2.25 15.96
N SER A 170 8.26 -1.11 16.57
CA SER A 170 7.88 -0.84 17.95
C SER A 170 6.36 -0.65 18.09
N ARG A 171 5.79 -1.02 19.24
CA ARG A 171 4.37 -0.77 19.55
C ARG A 171 4.02 0.71 19.41
N GLY A 172 4.94 1.59 19.81
CA GLY A 172 4.81 3.03 19.67
C GLY A 172 4.71 3.48 18.20
N ASN A 173 5.54 2.93 17.31
CA ASN A 173 5.47 3.23 15.88
C ASN A 173 4.19 2.69 15.24
N ALA A 174 3.79 1.46 15.56
CA ALA A 174 2.54 0.89 15.09
C ALA A 174 1.33 1.76 15.46
N TRP A 175 1.29 2.24 16.73
CA TRP A 175 0.20 3.09 17.18
C TRP A 175 0.21 4.48 16.52
N ARG A 176 1.39 5.06 16.31
CA ARG A 176 1.53 6.35 15.61
C ARG A 176 1.12 6.27 14.14
N GLN A 177 1.43 5.16 13.48
CA GLN A 177 0.96 4.89 12.12
C GLN A 177 -0.55 4.70 12.07
N LEU A 178 -1.14 3.95 13.01
CA LEU A 178 -2.59 3.77 13.09
C LEU A 178 -3.30 5.10 13.36
N TRP A 179 -2.76 5.92 14.26
CA TRP A 179 -3.27 7.26 14.54
C TRP A 179 -3.20 8.19 13.33
N ALA A 180 -2.09 8.17 12.60
CA ALA A 180 -1.93 8.93 11.36
C ALA A 180 -2.97 8.50 10.31
N ALA A 181 -3.13 7.19 10.11
CA ALA A 181 -4.13 6.63 9.21
C ALA A 181 -5.53 7.07 9.61
N ALA A 182 -5.91 6.87 10.88
CA ALA A 182 -7.26 7.16 11.38
C ALA A 182 -7.67 8.62 11.16
N ARG A 183 -6.73 9.57 11.33
CA ARG A 183 -6.99 11.01 11.18
C ARG A 183 -6.93 11.52 9.74
N PHE A 184 -6.29 10.77 8.85
CA PHE A 184 -6.12 11.20 7.46
C PHE A 184 -7.45 11.44 6.76
N THR A 185 -7.53 12.57 6.08
CA THR A 185 -8.66 13.00 5.26
C THR A 185 -8.09 13.47 3.95
N ALA A 186 -8.53 12.86 2.85
CA ALA A 186 -8.19 13.25 1.51
C ALA A 186 -9.10 14.38 1.02
N ASP A 187 -8.62 15.11 0.02
CA ASP A 187 -9.40 16.13 -0.65
C ASP A 187 -10.54 15.52 -1.47
N ALA A 188 -11.62 16.29 -1.63
CA ALA A 188 -12.71 15.94 -2.53
C ALA A 188 -12.22 15.81 -3.99
N ALA A 189 -11.28 16.67 -4.38
CA ALA A 189 -10.67 16.64 -5.71
C ALA A 189 -9.64 15.51 -5.82
N LYS A 190 -9.73 14.76 -6.92
CA LYS A 190 -8.74 13.77 -7.33
C LYS A 190 -7.34 14.40 -7.45
N PRO A 191 -6.24 13.67 -7.16
CA PRO A 191 -4.90 14.06 -7.59
C PRO A 191 -4.84 14.37 -9.09
N ALA A 192 -3.98 15.31 -9.50
CA ALA A 192 -3.91 15.77 -10.89
C ALA A 192 -3.37 14.70 -11.86
N CYS A 193 -2.65 13.71 -11.34
CA CYS A 193 -2.10 12.62 -12.12
C CYS A 193 -3.14 11.54 -12.47
N PRO A 194 -2.89 10.76 -13.54
CA PRO A 194 -3.61 9.52 -13.77
C PRO A 194 -3.54 8.58 -12.57
N LEU A 195 -4.67 7.94 -12.29
CA LEU A 195 -4.89 7.24 -11.03
C LEU A 195 -5.70 5.96 -11.27
N LEU A 196 -5.21 4.84 -10.75
CA LEU A 196 -5.85 3.52 -10.79
C LEU A 196 -6.14 3.03 -9.37
N LEU A 197 -7.36 2.54 -9.15
CA LEU A 197 -7.77 1.86 -7.91
C LEU A 197 -7.83 0.37 -8.14
N LEU A 198 -7.17 -0.38 -7.26
CA LEU A 198 -7.31 -1.82 -7.16
C LEU A 198 -7.90 -2.16 -5.78
N SER A 199 -8.87 -3.06 -5.74
CA SER A 199 -9.37 -3.60 -4.48
C SER A 199 -9.55 -5.10 -4.53
N SER A 200 -9.74 -5.71 -3.37
CA SER A 200 -10.21 -7.09 -3.27
C SER A 200 -11.61 -7.14 -2.67
N ARG A 201 -12.50 -7.93 -3.27
CA ARG A 201 -13.87 -8.15 -2.76
C ARG A 201 -13.88 -8.84 -1.40
N ASP A 202 -12.93 -9.72 -1.15
CA ASP A 202 -12.86 -10.53 0.07
C ASP A 202 -11.84 -9.98 1.08
N ASP A 203 -11.58 -8.67 1.05
CA ASP A 203 -10.79 -7.97 2.09
C ASP A 203 -11.51 -8.04 3.44
N ARG A 204 -10.89 -8.76 4.39
CA ARG A 204 -11.41 -8.98 5.76
C ARG A 204 -10.97 -7.92 6.76
N LEU A 205 -10.06 -7.02 6.38
CA LEU A 205 -9.53 -5.97 7.24
C LEU A 205 -10.21 -4.62 6.96
N VAL A 206 -10.31 -4.25 5.68
CA VAL A 206 -10.92 -3.00 5.21
C VAL A 206 -12.09 -3.35 4.31
N ASP A 207 -13.20 -2.65 4.46
CA ASP A 207 -14.37 -2.88 3.63
C ASP A 207 -14.10 -2.46 2.16
N PRO A 208 -14.28 -3.34 1.16
CA PRO A 208 -14.04 -3.04 -0.25
C PRO A 208 -14.85 -1.85 -0.78
N ALA A 209 -16.00 -1.55 -0.16
CA ALA A 209 -16.80 -0.38 -0.50
C ALA A 209 -16.04 0.95 -0.28
N CYS A 210 -14.96 0.96 0.51
CA CYS A 210 -14.06 2.10 0.64
C CYS A 210 -13.40 2.45 -0.69
N SER A 211 -12.81 1.47 -1.38
CA SER A 211 -12.13 1.67 -2.65
C SER A 211 -13.14 2.03 -3.76
N ALA A 212 -14.30 1.37 -3.78
CA ALA A 212 -15.35 1.66 -4.76
C ALA A 212 -15.88 3.10 -4.65
N ARG A 213 -16.17 3.58 -3.44
CA ARG A 213 -16.60 4.98 -3.23
C ARG A 213 -15.51 5.99 -3.55
N LEU A 214 -14.26 5.66 -3.24
CA LEU A 214 -13.13 6.51 -3.57
C LEU A 214 -12.97 6.67 -5.09
N ALA A 215 -13.04 5.56 -5.82
CA ALA A 215 -13.01 5.54 -7.27
C ALA A 215 -14.18 6.34 -7.87
N ALA A 216 -15.40 6.15 -7.38
CA ALA A 216 -16.58 6.88 -7.82
C ALA A 216 -16.45 8.39 -7.57
N ALA A 217 -16.01 8.79 -6.38
CA ALA A 217 -15.85 10.20 -6.02
C ALA A 217 -14.79 10.92 -6.87
N TRP A 218 -13.77 10.19 -7.31
CA TRP A 218 -12.69 10.74 -8.13
C TRP A 218 -12.82 10.46 -9.63
N GLY A 219 -13.88 9.76 -10.06
CA GLY A 219 -14.03 9.32 -11.45
C GLY A 219 -12.82 8.51 -11.95
N ALA A 220 -12.24 7.68 -11.10
CA ALA A 220 -11.03 6.92 -11.40
C ALA A 220 -11.35 5.49 -11.85
N PRO A 221 -10.58 4.89 -12.79
CA PRO A 221 -10.70 3.48 -13.10
C PRO A 221 -10.48 2.64 -11.85
N HIS A 222 -11.36 1.68 -11.63
CA HIS A 222 -11.34 0.75 -10.50
C HIS A 222 -11.46 -0.67 -11.00
N ARG A 223 -10.59 -1.55 -10.50
CA ARG A 223 -10.62 -2.99 -10.77
C ARG A 223 -10.66 -3.75 -9.46
N GLU A 224 -11.62 -4.64 -9.33
CA GLU A 224 -11.83 -5.45 -8.13
C GLU A 224 -11.42 -6.90 -8.38
N HIS A 225 -10.59 -7.41 -7.49
CA HIS A 225 -10.15 -8.80 -7.47
C HIS A 225 -11.14 -9.66 -6.69
N ALA A 226 -11.42 -10.87 -7.19
CA ALA A 226 -12.55 -11.66 -6.74
C ALA A 226 -12.38 -12.29 -5.34
N TRP A 227 -11.16 -12.67 -4.96
CA TRP A 227 -10.97 -13.54 -3.78
C TRP A 227 -9.82 -13.13 -2.84
N ALA A 228 -8.91 -12.26 -3.27
CA ALA A 228 -7.78 -11.87 -2.42
C ALA A 228 -8.26 -11.14 -1.15
N GLY A 229 -7.41 -11.14 -0.14
CA GLY A 229 -7.58 -10.37 1.07
C GLY A 229 -7.05 -8.94 0.93
N HIS A 230 -6.79 -8.33 2.09
CA HIS A 230 -6.19 -7.00 2.20
C HIS A 230 -4.81 -6.91 1.54
N ASP A 231 -3.98 -7.94 1.72
CA ASP A 231 -2.65 -8.06 1.12
C ASP A 231 -2.76 -8.65 -0.29
N LEU A 232 -3.58 -8.00 -1.14
CA LEU A 232 -3.73 -8.35 -2.56
C LEU A 232 -2.39 -8.55 -3.30
N PRO A 233 -1.34 -7.72 -3.08
CA PRO A 233 0.00 -7.95 -3.64
C PRO A 233 0.61 -9.30 -3.30
N HIS A 234 0.28 -9.85 -2.13
CA HIS A 234 0.74 -11.16 -1.69
C HIS A 234 -0.11 -12.27 -2.31
N ASP A 235 -1.43 -12.13 -2.20
CA ASP A 235 -2.35 -13.18 -2.63
C ASP A 235 -2.30 -13.41 -4.15
N ASP A 236 -2.30 -12.35 -4.95
CA ASP A 236 -2.21 -12.45 -6.41
C ASP A 236 -1.35 -11.33 -7.03
N PRO A 237 -0.01 -11.42 -6.92
CA PRO A 237 0.91 -10.44 -7.49
C PRO A 237 0.82 -10.37 -9.02
N ALA A 238 0.53 -11.49 -9.69
CA ALA A 238 0.42 -11.56 -11.14
C ALA A 238 -0.79 -10.77 -11.63
N TRP A 239 -1.95 -10.92 -10.98
CA TRP A 239 -3.13 -10.13 -11.29
C TRP A 239 -2.88 -8.64 -11.12
N VAL A 240 -2.25 -8.22 -10.02
CA VAL A 240 -1.91 -6.80 -9.79
C VAL A 240 -1.03 -6.25 -10.92
N ALA A 241 0.03 -6.98 -11.27
CA ALA A 241 0.95 -6.58 -12.32
C ALA A 241 0.26 -6.48 -13.68
N GLU A 242 -0.59 -7.45 -14.01
CA GLU A 242 -1.38 -7.45 -15.25
C GLU A 242 -2.37 -6.27 -15.30
N GLN A 243 -3.02 -5.95 -14.18
CA GLN A 243 -3.90 -4.79 -14.15
C GLN A 243 -3.15 -3.48 -14.41
N ILE A 244 -1.98 -3.31 -13.81
CA ILE A 244 -1.14 -2.14 -14.03
C ILE A 244 -0.67 -2.08 -15.49
N ARG A 245 -0.19 -3.21 -16.05
CA ARG A 245 0.22 -3.29 -17.46
C ARG A 245 -0.91 -2.90 -18.42
N ALA A 246 -2.10 -3.47 -18.24
CA ALA A 246 -3.25 -3.17 -19.09
C ALA A 246 -3.71 -1.71 -18.96
N TRP A 247 -3.59 -1.12 -17.77
CA TRP A 247 -3.88 0.30 -17.56
C TRP A 247 -2.89 1.21 -18.31
N LEU A 248 -1.58 0.96 -18.18
CA LEU A 248 -0.53 1.73 -18.87
C LEU A 248 -0.67 1.66 -20.40
N ALA A 249 -1.08 0.50 -20.93
CA ALA A 249 -1.33 0.32 -22.36
C ALA A 249 -2.49 1.22 -22.86
N HIS A 250 -3.58 1.31 -22.09
CA HIS A 250 -4.74 2.15 -22.43
C HIS A 250 -4.38 3.65 -22.46
N GLU A 251 -3.64 4.12 -21.45
CA GLU A 251 -3.19 5.52 -21.37
C GLU A 251 -2.30 5.91 -22.56
N THR A 252 -1.46 4.99 -23.02
CA THR A 252 -0.57 5.22 -24.17
C THR A 252 -1.40 5.45 -25.43
N VAL A 253 -2.46 4.66 -25.63
CA VAL A 253 -3.36 4.79 -26.78
C VAL A 253 -4.12 6.13 -26.76
N GLU A 254 -4.68 6.52 -25.60
CA GLU A 254 -5.37 7.81 -25.45
C GLU A 254 -4.43 9.00 -25.69
N SER A 255 -3.20 8.94 -25.18
CA SER A 255 -2.22 10.00 -25.41
C SER A 255 -1.80 10.11 -26.89
N THR A 256 -1.81 9.02 -27.65
CA THR A 256 -1.52 9.05 -29.09
C THR A 256 -2.72 9.50 -29.93
N ALA A 257 -3.95 9.24 -29.49
CA ALA A 257 -5.16 9.63 -30.20
C ALA A 257 -5.51 11.12 -30.03
N THR A 258 -4.94 11.79 -29.01
CA THR A 258 -5.21 13.21 -28.69
C THR A 258 -4.11 14.15 -29.19
N ARG A 259 -3.14 13.65 -29.96
CA ARG A 259 -2.06 14.43 -30.60
C ARG A 259 -2.29 14.48 -32.11
#